data_AF-A0A077NWS4-F1
#
_entry.id   AF-A0A077NWS4-F1
#
_cell.length_a   1.000
_cell.length_b   1.000
_cell.length_c   1.000
_cell.angle_alpha   90.00
_cell.angle_beta   90.00
_cell.angle_gamma   90.00
#
_symmetry.space_group_name_H-M   'P 1'
#
loop_
_entity.id
_entity.type
_entity.pdbx_description
1 polymer ?
#
loop_
_entity_poly.entity_id
_entity_poly.type
_entity_poly.pdbx_seq_one_letter_code
_entity_poly.pdbx_strand_id
1 'polypeptide(L)'
;MSDKNKYTIRKLSPYFCAEIRGIDLNGPLDDEMVKAIQSDLEAHEVLVFLEQDLTSEDLMRLGRYFGPLTVHPFAENSEKNPELIVFDYKDGNPPVLTDRWHSDETYKLCPPMATMLYSRIVPEIGGDTCFSSMTTAYDFLSTKTQDFIRGLEAVHDFASYKYLFPDTEKGRQLLQRKELEYPPIAHPVVRIHPSTTSVKIAKSMYYQIRDKLRTYMTSICCMK
;
A
#
# COMPACT_ATOMS: atom_id res chain seq x y z
N MET A 1 -1.10 30.83 24.38
CA MET A 1 -1.40 30.24 23.07
C MET A 1 -0.79 28.84 23.10
N SER A 2 -1.62 27.80 23.24
CA SER A 2 -1.15 26.43 23.48
C SER A 2 -0.61 25.81 22.19
N ASP A 3 0.55 25.15 22.27
CA ASP A 3 1.13 24.25 21.27
C ASP A 3 0.10 23.17 20.84
N LYS A 4 -0.74 23.44 19.84
CA LYS A 4 -1.76 22.48 19.37
C LYS A 4 -1.23 21.41 18.41
N ASN A 5 0.05 21.50 17.99
CA ASN A 5 0.61 20.65 16.92
C ASN A 5 1.86 19.88 17.35
N LYS A 6 1.82 19.15 18.47
CA LYS A 6 2.95 18.29 18.87
C LYS A 6 2.49 16.86 19.12
N TYR A 7 2.23 16.14 18.03
CA TYR A 7 2.43 14.69 18.09
C TYR A 7 3.93 14.41 18.11
N THR A 8 4.31 13.27 18.66
CA THR A 8 5.70 12.82 18.72
C THR A 8 5.94 11.76 17.67
N ILE A 9 7.13 11.79 17.06
CA ILE A 9 7.56 10.83 16.06
C ILE A 9 8.69 9.98 16.66
N ARG A 10 8.52 8.66 16.63
CA ARG A 10 9.56 7.69 16.98
C ARG A 10 9.88 6.83 15.77
N LYS A 11 11.09 6.94 15.22
CA LYS A 11 11.54 6.06 14.14
C LYS A 11 11.54 4.60 14.61
N LEU A 12 10.92 3.72 13.82
CA LEU A 12 10.91 2.28 14.05
C LEU A 12 12.02 1.56 13.26
N SER A 13 12.56 2.21 12.22
CA SER A 13 13.78 1.76 11.55
C SER A 13 14.71 2.95 11.22
N PRO A 14 15.99 2.70 10.88
CA PRO A 14 16.93 3.77 10.55
C PRO A 14 16.55 4.60 9.32
N TYR A 15 15.93 3.95 8.32
CA TYR A 15 15.73 4.54 6.99
C TYR A 15 14.27 4.85 6.66
N PHE A 16 13.33 4.10 7.23
CA PHE A 16 11.89 4.24 6.99
C PHE A 16 11.10 3.85 8.24
N CYS A 17 9.78 3.94 8.19
CA CYS A 17 8.86 3.60 9.25
C CYS A 17 8.98 4.46 10.52
N ALA A 18 7.90 5.14 10.87
CA ALA A 18 7.81 5.90 12.11
C ALA A 18 6.48 5.66 12.83
N GLU A 19 6.56 5.60 14.14
CA GLU A 19 5.42 5.59 15.05
C GLU A 19 5.05 7.03 15.42
N ILE A 20 3.77 7.34 15.35
CA ILE A 20 3.18 8.63 15.67
C ILE A 20 2.30 8.48 16.92
N ARG A 21 2.52 9.33 17.92
CA ARG A 21 1.73 9.37 19.17
C ARG A 21 1.29 10.78 19.53
N GLY A 22 0.22 10.91 20.30
CA GLY A 22 -0.28 12.20 20.77
C GLY A 22 -1.15 12.92 19.74
N ILE A 23 -1.67 12.19 18.75
CA ILE A 23 -2.66 12.66 17.79
C ILE A 23 -3.94 11.85 17.93
N ASP A 24 -5.08 12.54 17.84
CA ASP A 24 -6.41 11.93 17.80
C ASP A 24 -6.93 11.95 16.36
N LEU A 25 -7.15 10.77 15.78
CA LEU A 25 -7.64 10.61 14.42
C LEU A 25 -9.15 10.35 14.33
N ASN A 26 -9.87 10.31 15.48
CA ASN A 26 -11.32 10.06 15.54
C ASN A 26 -12.18 11.24 15.02
N GLY A 27 -11.55 12.35 14.63
CA GLY A 27 -12.22 13.53 14.12
C GLY A 27 -11.58 14.12 12.86
N PRO A 28 -12.18 15.20 12.31
CA PRO A 28 -11.53 15.99 11.29
C PRO A 28 -10.24 16.61 11.83
N LEU A 29 -9.23 16.67 10.97
CA LEU A 29 -7.95 17.33 11.24
C LEU A 29 -7.95 18.66 10.49
N ASP A 30 -7.27 19.66 11.03
CA ASP A 30 -7.04 20.90 10.30
C ASP A 30 -5.99 20.72 9.20
N ASP A 31 -5.96 21.66 8.24
CA ASP A 31 -5.08 21.59 7.08
C ASP A 31 -3.59 21.56 7.45
N GLU A 32 -3.21 22.16 8.58
CA GLU A 32 -1.82 22.19 9.04
C GLU A 32 -1.39 20.79 9.50
N MET A 33 -2.23 20.13 10.30
CA MET A 33 -2.04 18.76 10.75
C MET A 33 -2.03 17.76 9.58
N VAL A 34 -2.96 17.91 8.63
CA VAL A 34 -3.00 17.05 7.43
C VAL A 34 -1.70 17.16 6.63
N LYS A 35 -1.22 18.38 6.38
CA LYS A 35 0.05 18.60 5.68
C LYS A 35 1.25 18.03 6.43
N ALA A 36 1.25 18.15 7.76
CA ALA A 36 2.32 17.59 8.59
C ALA A 36 2.38 16.06 8.45
N ILE A 37 1.23 15.37 8.55
CA ILE A 37 1.16 13.91 8.38
C ILE A 37 1.54 13.48 6.96
N GLN A 38 1.10 14.21 5.93
CA GLN A 38 1.51 13.93 4.55
C GLN A 38 3.03 14.05 4.38
N SER A 39 3.64 15.10 4.93
CA SER A 39 5.09 15.29 4.88
C SER A 39 5.83 14.18 5.64
N ASP A 40 5.30 13.74 6.79
CA ASP A 40 5.88 12.64 7.55
C ASP A 40 5.75 11.30 6.82
N LEU A 41 4.64 11.05 6.13
CA LEU A 41 4.49 9.86 5.30
C LEU A 41 5.54 9.87 4.18
N GLU A 42 5.75 11.01 3.54
CA GLU A 42 6.79 11.11 2.50
C GLU A 42 8.19 10.90 3.08
N ALA A 43 8.46 11.39 4.29
CA ALA A 43 9.77 11.27 4.94
C ALA A 43 10.04 9.86 5.47
N HIS A 44 9.02 9.16 5.93
CA HIS A 44 9.14 7.88 6.62
C HIS A 44 8.62 6.69 5.82
N GLU A 45 7.91 6.89 4.71
CA GLU A 45 7.31 5.88 3.81
C GLU A 45 6.22 5.00 4.46
N VAL A 46 6.28 4.78 5.77
CA VAL A 46 5.31 4.05 6.58
C VAL A 46 5.08 4.83 7.86
N LEU A 47 3.83 5.09 8.19
CA LEU A 47 3.43 5.66 9.48
C LEU A 47 2.61 4.65 10.26
N VAL A 48 2.91 4.53 11.54
CA VAL A 48 2.20 3.69 12.50
C VAL A 48 1.52 4.57 13.55
N PHE A 49 0.20 4.53 13.60
CA PHE A 49 -0.58 5.19 14.64
C PHE A 49 -1.06 4.12 15.62
N LEU A 50 -0.75 4.31 16.89
CA LEU A 50 -1.15 3.40 17.97
C LEU A 50 -2.36 3.96 18.72
N GLU A 51 -3.09 3.09 19.41
CA GLU A 51 -4.14 3.44 20.36
C GLU A 51 -5.28 4.27 19.72
N GLN A 52 -5.65 3.94 18.47
CA GLN A 52 -6.74 4.60 17.74
C GLN A 52 -8.01 3.72 17.71
N ASP A 53 -9.16 4.27 18.08
CA ASP A 53 -10.46 3.58 18.03
C ASP A 53 -11.36 4.10 16.89
N LEU A 54 -10.86 3.95 15.66
CA LEU A 54 -11.48 4.54 14.47
C LEU A 54 -12.75 3.79 14.04
N THR A 55 -13.76 4.56 13.66
CA THR A 55 -14.86 4.02 12.85
C THR A 55 -14.43 3.85 11.39
N SER A 56 -15.23 3.12 10.61
CA SER A 56 -15.04 3.03 9.16
C SER A 56 -15.04 4.39 8.46
N GLU A 57 -15.89 5.32 8.92
CA GLU A 57 -15.94 6.68 8.36
C GLU A 57 -14.70 7.49 8.72
N ASP A 58 -14.12 7.25 9.90
CA ASP A 58 -12.86 7.88 10.30
C ASP A 58 -11.70 7.42 9.41
N LEU A 59 -11.58 6.11 9.21
CA LEU A 59 -10.56 5.55 8.32
C LEU A 59 -10.70 6.07 6.88
N MET A 60 -11.93 6.08 6.35
CA MET A 60 -12.19 6.60 5.01
C MET A 60 -11.92 8.11 4.91
N ARG A 61 -12.26 8.90 5.93
CA ARG A 61 -11.92 10.33 5.99
C ARG A 61 -10.41 10.54 5.97
N LEU A 62 -9.65 9.78 6.78
CA LEU A 62 -8.20 9.85 6.77
C LEU A 62 -7.65 9.56 5.38
N GLY A 63 -8.14 8.52 4.72
CA GLY A 63 -7.72 8.17 3.35
C GLY A 63 -7.96 9.31 2.36
N ARG A 64 -9.09 10.02 2.49
CA ARG A 64 -9.44 11.17 1.65
C ARG A 64 -8.50 12.37 1.80
N TYR A 65 -7.76 12.47 2.90
CA TYR A 65 -6.73 13.51 3.02
C TYR A 65 -5.54 13.25 2.09
N PHE A 66 -5.31 12.02 1.62
CA PHE A 66 -4.21 11.70 0.71
C PHE A 66 -4.64 11.69 -0.74
N GLY A 67 -5.94 11.51 -1.03
CA GLY A 67 -6.48 11.53 -2.38
C GLY A 67 -7.86 10.86 -2.45
N PRO A 68 -8.43 10.75 -3.65
CA PRO A 68 -9.67 9.99 -3.83
C PRO A 68 -9.47 8.52 -3.46
N LEU A 69 -10.44 7.95 -2.73
CA LEU A 69 -10.46 6.53 -2.44
C LEU A 69 -10.80 5.74 -3.71
N THR A 70 -10.24 4.53 -3.84
CA THR A 70 -10.47 3.66 -4.99
C THR A 70 -11.18 2.38 -4.57
N VAL A 71 -12.01 1.84 -5.47
CA VAL A 71 -12.64 0.52 -5.29
C VAL A 71 -11.70 -0.55 -5.84
N HIS A 72 -11.40 -1.57 -5.05
CA HIS A 72 -10.50 -2.65 -5.48
C HIS A 72 -11.26 -3.64 -6.37
N PRO A 73 -10.81 -3.87 -7.61
CA PRO A 73 -11.60 -4.59 -8.63
C PRO A 73 -11.72 -6.10 -8.38
N PHE A 74 -10.88 -6.64 -7.49
CA PHE A 74 -10.85 -8.06 -7.15
C PHE A 74 -11.16 -8.34 -5.67
N ALA A 75 -11.60 -7.32 -4.91
CA ALA A 75 -12.01 -7.48 -3.51
C ALA A 75 -13.53 -7.67 -3.41
N GLU A 76 -13.98 -8.24 -2.30
CA GLU A 76 -15.38 -8.19 -1.90
C GLU A 76 -15.69 -6.79 -1.37
N ASN A 77 -16.39 -5.99 -2.17
CA ASN A 77 -16.73 -4.61 -1.84
C ASN A 77 -18.14 -4.54 -1.24
N SER A 78 -18.30 -3.79 -0.15
CA SER A 78 -19.62 -3.56 0.45
C SER A 78 -20.47 -2.62 -0.41
N GLU A 79 -21.80 -2.79 -0.42
CA GLU A 79 -22.68 -1.88 -1.16
C GLU A 79 -22.67 -0.45 -0.59
N LYS A 80 -22.54 -0.33 0.73
CA LYS A 80 -22.59 0.96 1.43
C LYS A 80 -21.30 1.75 1.27
N ASN A 81 -20.15 1.10 1.48
CA ASN A 81 -18.82 1.69 1.47
C ASN A 81 -17.92 0.83 0.56
N PRO A 82 -18.03 0.95 -0.77
CA PRO A 82 -17.33 0.06 -1.71
C PRO A 82 -15.81 0.27 -1.73
N GLU A 83 -15.31 1.42 -1.28
CA GLU A 83 -13.87 1.69 -1.19
C GLU A 83 -13.22 1.10 0.06
N LEU A 84 -14.02 0.59 1.01
CA LEU A 84 -13.53 -0.04 2.22
C LEU A 84 -13.50 -1.56 2.05
N ILE A 85 -12.31 -2.13 2.11
CA ILE A 85 -12.10 -3.57 2.10
C ILE A 85 -12.07 -4.08 3.54
N VAL A 86 -12.83 -5.15 3.82
CA VAL A 86 -12.81 -5.83 5.11
C VAL A 86 -12.09 -7.17 4.97
N PHE A 87 -10.94 -7.30 5.63
CA PHE A 87 -10.22 -8.56 5.73
C PHE A 87 -10.71 -9.34 6.96
N ASP A 88 -11.63 -10.29 6.77
CA ASP A 88 -12.15 -11.19 7.83
C ASP A 88 -11.57 -12.60 7.65
N TYR A 89 -10.38 -12.83 8.22
CA TYR A 89 -9.74 -14.14 8.21
C TYR A 89 -10.03 -14.89 9.50
N LYS A 90 -10.56 -16.11 9.35
CA LYS A 90 -10.98 -16.98 10.46
C LYS A 90 -10.80 -18.45 10.08
N ASP A 91 -11.01 -19.35 11.04
CA ASP A 91 -11.03 -20.78 10.77
C ASP A 91 -12.07 -21.09 9.67
N GLY A 92 -11.61 -21.71 8.58
CA GLY A 92 -12.40 -21.97 7.37
C GLY A 92 -12.39 -20.86 6.31
N ASN A 93 -11.80 -19.69 6.60
CA ASN A 93 -11.51 -18.62 5.64
C ASN A 93 -10.06 -18.11 5.81
N PRO A 94 -9.05 -18.94 5.47
CA PRO A 94 -7.66 -18.57 5.66
C PRO A 94 -7.27 -17.38 4.78
N PRO A 95 -6.28 -16.57 5.20
CA PRO A 95 -5.79 -15.47 4.39
C PRO A 95 -5.26 -15.97 3.05
N VAL A 96 -5.75 -15.36 1.96
CA VAL A 96 -5.28 -15.65 0.62
C VAL A 96 -4.25 -14.62 0.18
N LEU A 97 -3.06 -15.11 -0.19
CA LEU A 97 -2.14 -14.44 -1.13
C LEU A 97 -1.59 -13.05 -0.77
N THR A 98 -1.67 -12.63 0.50
CA THR A 98 -1.00 -11.41 1.01
C THR A 98 0.33 -11.69 1.72
N ASP A 99 0.70 -12.98 1.86
CA ASP A 99 1.96 -13.45 2.44
C ASP A 99 3.17 -13.35 1.49
N ARG A 100 2.94 -12.75 0.32
CA ARG A 100 3.97 -12.46 -0.66
C ARG A 100 4.26 -11.00 -0.59
N TRP A 101 5.53 -10.70 -0.76
CA TRP A 101 5.90 -9.33 -0.93
C TRP A 101 5.29 -8.83 -2.27
N HIS A 102 4.63 -7.66 -2.25
CA HIS A 102 4.00 -7.03 -3.41
C HIS A 102 3.93 -5.51 -3.24
N SER A 103 3.46 -4.77 -4.24
CA SER A 103 2.90 -3.42 -4.07
C SER A 103 1.49 -3.42 -4.65
N ASP A 104 0.56 -2.73 -4.01
CA ASP A 104 -0.85 -2.78 -4.38
C ASP A 104 -1.10 -2.31 -5.81
N GLU A 105 -1.98 -3.05 -6.50
CA GLU A 105 -2.58 -2.74 -7.80
C GLU A 105 -1.63 -2.21 -8.89
N THR A 106 -0.38 -2.66 -8.91
CA THR A 106 0.62 -2.22 -9.90
C THR A 106 0.30 -2.60 -11.36
N TYR A 107 -0.78 -3.35 -11.60
CA TYR A 107 -1.33 -3.60 -12.93
C TYR A 107 -2.21 -2.45 -13.46
N LYS A 108 -2.48 -1.41 -12.66
CA LYS A 108 -3.21 -0.20 -13.08
C LYS A 108 -2.23 0.84 -13.61
N LEU A 109 -2.64 1.63 -14.61
CA LEU A 109 -1.87 2.77 -15.13
C LEU A 109 -1.47 3.77 -14.02
N CYS A 110 -2.38 4.01 -13.08
CA CYS A 110 -2.14 4.84 -11.91
C CYS A 110 -2.38 3.98 -10.66
N PRO A 111 -1.34 3.28 -10.14
CA PRO A 111 -1.46 2.53 -8.89
C PRO A 111 -1.76 3.45 -7.71
N PRO A 112 -2.34 2.93 -6.61
CA PRO A 112 -2.56 3.67 -5.39
C PRO A 112 -1.28 4.33 -4.85
N MET A 113 -1.41 5.57 -4.37
CA MET A 113 -0.29 6.31 -3.76
C MET A 113 0.01 5.84 -2.33
N ALA A 114 -1.02 5.40 -1.61
CA ALA A 114 -0.93 4.89 -0.26
C ALA A 114 -2.11 3.96 0.03
N THR A 115 -1.90 3.01 0.94
CA THR A 115 -2.93 2.15 1.50
C THR A 115 -3.04 2.45 2.99
N MET A 116 -4.26 2.53 3.51
CA MET A 116 -4.52 2.64 4.95
C MET A 116 -5.08 1.34 5.49
N LEU A 117 -4.38 0.76 6.46
CA LEU A 117 -4.81 -0.45 7.16
C LEU A 117 -5.22 -0.09 8.59
N TYR A 118 -6.29 -0.71 9.07
CA TYR A 118 -6.76 -0.58 10.45
C TYR A 118 -7.00 -1.95 11.07
N SER A 119 -6.25 -2.25 12.12
CA SER A 119 -6.37 -3.51 12.85
C SER A 119 -7.54 -3.46 13.83
N ARG A 120 -8.63 -4.18 13.53
CA ARG A 120 -9.81 -4.25 14.42
C ARG A 120 -9.75 -5.42 15.40
N ILE A 121 -9.40 -6.59 14.91
CA ILE A 121 -9.25 -7.83 15.67
C ILE A 121 -7.95 -8.46 15.16
N VAL A 122 -7.01 -8.73 16.06
CA VAL A 122 -5.73 -9.37 15.76
C VAL A 122 -5.55 -10.61 16.64
N PRO A 123 -4.86 -11.66 16.16
CA PRO A 123 -4.49 -12.78 17.01
C PRO A 123 -3.47 -12.33 18.08
N GLU A 124 -3.39 -13.06 19.19
CA GLU A 124 -2.41 -12.79 20.25
C GLU A 124 -0.96 -12.93 19.75
N ILE A 125 -0.73 -13.85 18.81
CA ILE A 125 0.57 -14.14 18.22
C ILE A 125 0.42 -14.32 16.70
N GLY A 126 1.34 -13.73 15.94
CA GLY A 126 1.38 -13.81 14.47
C GLY A 126 0.50 -12.76 13.79
N GLY A 127 0.40 -12.85 12.47
CA GLY A 127 -0.31 -11.84 11.66
C GLY A 127 0.50 -10.57 11.38
N ASP A 128 1.81 -10.61 11.63
CA ASP A 128 2.71 -9.48 11.36
C ASP A 128 2.64 -9.03 9.90
N THR A 129 2.60 -7.72 9.71
CA THR A 129 2.75 -7.10 8.39
C THR A 129 4.15 -6.52 8.26
N CYS A 130 4.88 -7.00 7.26
CA CYS A 130 6.24 -6.56 7.00
C CYS A 130 6.29 -5.54 5.86
N PHE A 131 7.16 -4.54 5.99
CA PHE A 131 7.37 -3.48 5.01
C PHE A 131 8.84 -3.39 4.58
N SER A 132 9.09 -2.82 3.41
CA SER A 132 10.44 -2.52 2.93
C SER A 132 10.47 -1.25 2.09
N SER A 133 11.48 -0.43 2.37
CA SER A 133 11.78 0.80 1.65
C SER A 133 12.48 0.50 0.32
N MET A 134 11.83 0.88 -0.78
CA MET A 134 12.43 0.74 -2.12
C MET A 134 13.37 1.89 -2.47
N THR A 135 13.20 3.06 -1.84
CA THR A 135 14.19 4.13 -1.89
C THR A 135 15.51 3.64 -1.30
N THR A 136 15.46 3.11 -0.08
CA THR A 136 16.65 2.56 0.59
C THR A 136 17.25 1.39 -0.19
N ALA A 137 16.41 0.47 -0.69
CA ALA A 137 16.90 -0.66 -1.48
C ALA A 137 17.68 -0.21 -2.72
N TYR A 138 17.23 0.84 -3.41
CA TYR A 138 17.92 1.40 -4.57
C TYR A 138 19.20 2.14 -4.19
N ASP A 139 19.18 2.95 -3.13
CA ASP A 139 20.34 3.70 -2.66
C ASP A 139 21.51 2.78 -2.28
N PHE A 140 21.21 1.56 -1.86
CA PHE A 140 22.19 0.53 -1.53
C PHE A 140 22.66 -0.30 -2.73
N LEU A 141 22.07 -0.11 -3.92
CA LEU A 141 22.59 -0.72 -5.16
C LEU A 141 23.90 -0.04 -5.56
N SER A 142 24.78 -0.81 -6.22
CA SER A 142 25.96 -0.22 -6.85
C SER A 142 25.55 0.79 -7.94
N THR A 143 26.35 1.83 -8.17
CA THR A 143 26.11 2.80 -9.25
C THR A 143 25.93 2.11 -10.60
N LYS A 144 26.70 1.05 -10.88
CA LYS A 144 26.55 0.26 -12.11
C LYS A 144 25.17 -0.37 -12.25
N THR A 145 24.63 -0.91 -11.15
CA THR A 145 23.28 -1.49 -11.14
C THR A 145 22.23 -0.40 -11.27
N GLN A 146 22.38 0.71 -10.53
CA GLN A 146 21.49 1.86 -10.63
C GLN A 146 21.40 2.40 -12.06
N ASP A 147 22.53 2.57 -12.74
CA ASP A 147 22.59 3.02 -14.13
C ASP A 147 22.01 2.00 -15.10
N PHE A 148 22.22 0.70 -14.86
CA PHE A 148 21.67 -0.37 -15.68
C PHE A 148 20.14 -0.42 -15.64
N ILE A 149 19.54 -0.28 -14.45
CA ILE A 149 18.08 -0.35 -14.31
C ILE A 149 17.38 0.99 -14.58
N ARG A 150 18.12 2.10 -14.62
CA ARG A 150 17.58 3.42 -14.92
C ARG A 150 17.06 3.44 -16.37
N GLY A 151 15.78 3.76 -16.53
CA GLY A 151 15.11 3.82 -17.83
C GLY A 151 14.58 2.47 -18.34
N LEU A 152 14.78 1.37 -17.60
CA LEU A 152 14.09 0.12 -17.90
C LEU A 152 12.62 0.20 -17.47
N GLU A 153 11.79 -0.58 -18.14
CA GLU A 153 10.39 -0.79 -17.79
C GLU A 153 10.13 -2.25 -17.44
N ALA A 154 9.22 -2.49 -16.50
CA ALA A 154 8.71 -3.80 -16.15
C ALA A 154 7.22 -3.86 -16.50
N VAL A 155 6.78 -5.00 -17.06
CA VAL A 155 5.37 -5.25 -17.37
C VAL A 155 4.68 -5.87 -16.17
N HIS A 156 3.55 -5.30 -15.80
CA HIS A 156 2.69 -5.76 -14.71
C HIS A 156 1.38 -6.29 -15.23
N ASP A 157 0.93 -7.38 -14.62
CA ASP A 157 -0.38 -7.94 -14.84
C ASP A 157 -1.03 -8.26 -13.49
N PHE A 158 -2.32 -8.64 -13.54
CA PHE A 158 -3.05 -9.12 -12.38
C PHE A 158 -2.95 -10.64 -12.23
N ALA A 159 -1.85 -11.29 -12.66
CA ALA A 159 -1.74 -12.75 -12.62
C ALA A 159 -1.97 -13.35 -11.23
N SER A 160 -1.61 -12.63 -10.16
CA SER A 160 -1.90 -13.01 -8.78
C SER A 160 -3.38 -13.20 -8.48
N TYR A 161 -4.28 -12.60 -9.26
CA TYR A 161 -5.73 -12.66 -9.10
C TYR A 161 -6.40 -13.67 -10.04
N LYS A 162 -5.66 -14.31 -10.96
CA LYS A 162 -6.26 -15.23 -11.93
C LYS A 162 -6.93 -16.46 -11.29
N TYR A 163 -6.50 -16.85 -10.08
CA TYR A 163 -7.13 -17.94 -9.32
C TYR A 163 -8.59 -17.66 -8.92
N LEU A 164 -9.03 -16.39 -8.91
CA LEU A 164 -10.42 -16.01 -8.65
C LEU A 164 -11.37 -16.41 -9.78
N PHE A 165 -10.85 -16.80 -10.94
CA PHE A 165 -11.63 -17.16 -12.12
C PHE A 165 -11.52 -18.66 -12.39
N PRO A 166 -12.57 -19.45 -12.07
CA PRO A 166 -12.55 -20.90 -12.30
C PRO A 166 -12.56 -21.23 -13.79
N ASP A 167 -12.00 -22.38 -14.18
CA ASP A 167 -11.98 -22.86 -15.57
C ASP A 167 -13.33 -23.41 -16.04
N THR A 168 -14.35 -22.56 -15.95
CA THR A 168 -15.69 -22.76 -16.49
C THR A 168 -15.92 -21.75 -17.60
N GLU A 169 -16.92 -21.97 -18.45
CA GLU A 169 -17.22 -21.02 -19.53
C GLU A 169 -17.48 -19.60 -19.01
N LYS A 170 -18.28 -19.47 -17.95
CA LYS A 170 -18.53 -18.18 -17.29
C LYS A 170 -17.27 -17.58 -16.68
N GLY A 171 -16.43 -18.40 -16.04
CA GLY A 171 -15.18 -17.94 -15.44
C GLY A 171 -14.18 -17.44 -16.47
N ARG A 172 -14.00 -18.16 -17.59
CA ARG A 172 -13.16 -17.72 -18.72
C ARG A 172 -13.67 -16.42 -19.36
N GLN A 173 -14.97 -16.27 -19.55
CA GLN A 173 -15.57 -15.04 -20.05
C GLN A 173 -15.36 -13.85 -19.10
N LEU A 174 -15.47 -14.07 -17.79
CA LEU A 174 -15.19 -13.04 -16.79
C LEU A 174 -13.70 -12.66 -16.77
N LEU A 175 -12.80 -13.66 -16.82
CA LEU A 175 -11.36 -13.43 -16.90
C LEU A 175 -11.02 -12.62 -18.15
N GLN A 176 -11.52 -13.01 -19.33
CA GLN A 176 -11.27 -12.28 -20.58
C GLN A 176 -11.73 -10.82 -20.50
N ARG A 177 -12.91 -10.56 -19.90
CA ARG A 177 -13.36 -9.17 -19.68
C ARG A 177 -12.41 -8.39 -18.77
N LYS A 178 -11.89 -9.02 -17.71
CA LYS A 178 -10.91 -8.38 -16.80
C LYS A 178 -9.55 -8.17 -17.48
N GLU A 179 -9.11 -9.07 -18.36
CA GLU A 179 -7.89 -8.90 -19.16
C GLU A 179 -7.99 -7.72 -20.14
N LEU A 180 -9.19 -7.43 -20.65
CA LEU A 180 -9.45 -6.24 -21.47
C LEU A 180 -9.56 -4.95 -20.64
N GLU A 181 -10.11 -5.03 -19.43
CA GLU A 181 -10.23 -3.89 -18.51
C GLU A 181 -8.87 -3.49 -17.90
N TYR A 182 -8.04 -4.48 -17.59
CA TYR A 182 -6.70 -4.31 -17.00
C TYR A 182 -5.65 -5.01 -17.87
N PRO A 183 -5.36 -4.50 -19.08
CA PRO A 183 -4.33 -5.07 -19.92
C PRO A 183 -2.96 -4.95 -19.23
N PRO A 184 -2.00 -5.86 -19.49
CA PRO A 184 -0.65 -5.74 -18.97
C PRO A 184 -0.05 -4.38 -19.30
N ILE A 185 0.57 -3.75 -18.30
CA ILE A 185 1.05 -2.37 -18.40
C ILE A 185 2.52 -2.26 -18.05
N ALA A 186 3.26 -1.47 -18.80
CA ALA A 186 4.65 -1.16 -18.52
C ALA A 186 4.74 -0.01 -17.51
N HIS A 187 5.55 -0.20 -16.47
CA HIS A 187 5.95 0.84 -15.54
C HIS A 187 7.48 0.94 -15.48
N PRO A 188 8.04 2.15 -15.27
CA PRO A 188 9.48 2.27 -15.04
C PRO A 188 9.91 1.43 -13.84
N VAL A 189 11.02 0.70 -13.97
CA VAL A 189 11.66 -0.04 -12.87
C VAL A 189 12.12 0.93 -11.77
N VAL A 190 12.58 2.11 -12.18
CA VAL A 190 12.96 3.22 -11.31
C VAL A 190 11.98 4.36 -11.55
N ARG A 191 11.15 4.68 -10.55
CA ARG A 191 10.25 5.84 -10.58
C ARG A 191 10.80 6.96 -9.71
N ILE A 192 10.31 8.17 -9.95
CA ILE A 192 10.55 9.33 -9.09
C ILE A 192 9.23 9.68 -8.43
N HIS A 193 9.22 9.78 -7.11
CA HIS A 193 8.04 10.13 -6.35
C HIS A 193 7.64 11.58 -6.67
N PRO A 194 6.36 11.86 -7.00
CA PRO A 194 5.95 13.15 -7.55
C PRO A 194 6.26 14.38 -6.68
N SER A 195 6.23 14.23 -5.36
CA SER A 195 6.38 15.36 -4.42
C SER A 195 7.79 15.55 -3.88
N THR A 196 8.70 14.60 -4.09
CA THR A 196 10.04 14.68 -3.53
C THR A 196 11.03 14.89 -4.67
N THR A 197 11.80 15.98 -4.61
CA THR A 197 12.93 16.21 -5.53
C THR A 197 14.08 15.21 -5.33
N SER A 198 14.02 14.41 -4.25
CA SER A 198 14.83 13.20 -4.07
C SER A 198 14.25 12.08 -4.94
N VAL A 199 15.10 11.32 -5.64
CA VAL A 199 14.71 10.11 -6.39
C VAL A 199 14.14 9.08 -5.41
N LYS A 200 12.84 9.17 -5.09
CA LYS A 200 12.15 8.18 -4.27
C LYS A 200 11.39 7.23 -5.19
N ILE A 201 11.68 5.95 -5.10
CA ILE A 201 11.26 4.97 -6.09
C ILE A 201 9.88 4.42 -5.75
N ALA A 202 8.90 4.79 -6.58
CA ALA A 202 7.63 4.07 -6.62
C ALA A 202 7.82 2.72 -7.33
N LYS A 203 7.30 1.68 -6.69
CA LYS A 203 7.50 0.26 -6.98
C LYS A 203 7.05 -0.20 -8.36
N SER A 204 7.87 -1.06 -8.93
CA SER A 204 7.48 -2.35 -9.49
C SER A 204 8.41 -3.43 -8.96
N MET A 205 7.86 -4.48 -8.35
CA MET A 205 8.44 -5.81 -8.43
C MET A 205 7.31 -6.82 -8.57
N TYR A 206 6.90 -7.02 -9.82
CA TYR A 206 6.42 -8.30 -10.30
C TYR A 206 7.28 -8.63 -11.53
N TYR A 207 8.18 -9.60 -11.41
CA TYR A 207 8.84 -10.21 -12.56
C TYR A 207 8.23 -11.59 -12.74
N GLN A 208 7.57 -11.83 -13.89
CA GLN A 208 7.61 -13.17 -14.46
C GLN A 208 9.01 -13.38 -15.06
N ILE A 209 9.99 -13.62 -14.19
CA ILE A 209 11.18 -14.38 -14.58
C ILE A 209 10.99 -15.74 -13.93
N ARG A 210 10.91 -16.79 -14.76
CA ARG A 210 11.00 -18.18 -14.28
C ARG A 210 12.27 -18.27 -13.42
N ASP A 211 12.07 -18.68 -12.18
CA ASP A 211 13.04 -18.82 -11.07
C ASP A 211 13.08 -17.68 -10.04
N LYS A 212 12.40 -17.98 -8.92
CA LYS A 212 12.53 -17.55 -7.52
C LYS A 212 13.29 -16.22 -7.25
N LEU A 213 12.56 -15.20 -6.76
CA LEU A 213 12.82 -14.38 -5.54
C LEU A 213 11.73 -13.26 -5.37
N ARG A 214 11.52 -12.73 -4.15
CA ARG A 214 10.31 -12.06 -3.57
C ARG A 214 10.51 -10.53 -3.25
N THR A 215 9.53 -9.57 -3.41
CA THR A 215 9.63 -8.13 -2.90
C THR A 215 8.37 -7.17 -2.70
N TYR A 216 8.39 -6.11 -1.79
CA TYR A 216 7.31 -5.46 -0.90
C TYR A 216 6.74 -4.05 -1.27
N MET A 217 5.79 -3.51 -0.43
CA MET A 217 4.76 -2.41 -0.52
C MET A 217 5.00 -1.14 0.34
N THR A 218 4.40 0.01 -0.02
CA THR A 218 4.38 1.28 0.77
C THR A 218 2.99 1.43 1.40
N SER A 219 2.86 1.64 2.73
CA SER A 219 1.54 1.71 3.40
C SER A 219 1.55 2.50 4.70
N ILE A 220 0.38 2.99 5.11
CA ILE A 220 0.08 3.48 6.46
C ILE A 220 -0.63 2.35 7.22
N CYS A 221 -0.14 1.99 8.40
CA CYS A 221 -0.73 0.94 9.24
C CYS A 221 -1.18 1.53 10.58
N CYS A 222 -2.48 1.56 10.85
CA CYS A 222 -3.03 1.92 12.16
C CYS A 222 -3.25 0.64 12.97
N MET A 223 -2.59 0.54 14.12
CA MET A 223 -2.74 -0.58 15.05
C MET A 223 -3.48 -0.12 16.32
N LYS A 224 -4.29 -1.00 16.89
CA LYS A 224 -4.87 -0.79 18.23
C LYS A 224 -3.79 -0.92 19.29
#